data_AF-A0A0K0E865-F1
#
_entry.id   AF-A0A0K0E865-F1
#
_cell.length_a   1.000
_cell.length_b   1.000
_cell.length_c   1.000
_cell.angle_alpha   90.00
_cell.angle_beta   90.00
_cell.angle_gamma   90.00
#
_symmetry.space_group_name_H-M   'P 1'
#
loop_
_entity.id
_entity.type
_entity.pdbx_description
1 polymer ?
#
loop_
_entity_poly.entity_id
_entity_poly.type
_entity_poly.pdbx_seq_one_letter_code
_entity_poly.pdbx_strand_id
1 'polypeptide(L)'
;METDSVTQHTYQLLCDIFDIEPTTSIKDSFKIFNQKLIQYQKDNVIKKPLVTEQLSKNEENTLININNVMFNDYKQRENLFKLRSEATLDSFRYSKAKHFKEAEYNNMLKAEESKGSLSIEKLTIPHILSTSEDSLQVEKISNGKISKNTDTSTKKYVMIEKPKDRGGRMKI
;
A
#
# COMPACT_ATOMS: atom_id res chain seq x y z
N MET A 1 0.32 -30.63 18.26
CA MET A 1 -0.58 -30.07 19.30
C MET A 1 -0.86 -28.59 19.10
N GLU A 2 0.06 -27.77 18.56
CA GLU A 2 -0.19 -26.34 18.33
C GLU A 2 -1.15 -26.03 17.16
N THR A 3 -1.17 -26.87 16.12
CA THR A 3 -1.97 -26.66 14.90
C THR A 3 -3.47 -26.53 15.17
N ASP A 4 -3.99 -27.31 16.12
CA ASP A 4 -5.42 -27.35 16.43
C ASP A 4 -5.85 -26.06 17.14
N SER A 5 -5.00 -25.52 18.01
CA SER A 5 -5.25 -24.26 18.72
C SER A 5 -5.30 -23.07 17.77
N VAL A 6 -4.33 -22.98 16.84
CA VAL A 6 -4.31 -21.92 15.83
C VAL A 6 -5.54 -22.02 14.93
N THR A 7 -5.90 -23.23 14.50
CA THR A 7 -7.07 -23.45 13.62
C THR A 7 -8.37 -23.05 14.31
N GLN A 8 -8.56 -23.45 15.58
CA GLN A 8 -9.74 -23.06 16.37
C GLN A 8 -9.82 -21.54 16.56
N HIS A 9 -8.69 -20.89 16.86
CA HIS A 9 -8.65 -19.44 16.99
C HIS A 9 -9.00 -18.73 15.68
N THR A 10 -8.46 -19.18 14.54
CA THR A 10 -8.82 -18.61 13.23
C THR A 10 -10.28 -18.83 12.86
N TYR A 11 -10.87 -19.97 13.25
CA TYR A 11 -12.30 -20.22 13.05
C TYR A 11 -13.17 -19.29 13.91
N GLN A 12 -12.81 -19.09 15.19
CA GLN A 12 -13.50 -18.13 16.06
C GLN A 12 -13.43 -16.71 15.50
N LEU A 13 -12.26 -16.29 15.03
CA LEU A 13 -12.08 -14.97 14.42
C LEU A 13 -12.92 -14.80 13.14
N LEU A 14 -13.07 -15.84 12.33
CA LEU A 14 -13.99 -15.82 11.17
C LEU A 14 -15.45 -15.73 11.62
N CYS A 15 -15.85 -16.47 12.64
CA CYS A 15 -17.19 -16.37 13.23
C CYS A 15 -17.47 -14.93 13.70
N ASP A 16 -16.53 -14.30 14.40
CA ASP A 16 -16.66 -12.92 14.88
C ASP A 16 -16.75 -11.91 13.72
N ILE A 17 -15.89 -12.02 12.71
CA ILE A 17 -15.89 -11.13 11.53
C ILE A 17 -17.22 -11.17 10.79
N PHE A 18 -17.81 -12.36 10.68
CA PHE A 18 -19.06 -12.55 9.95
C PHE A 18 -20.29 -12.48 10.86
N ASP A 19 -20.20 -12.09 12.13
CA ASP A 19 -21.30 -12.11 13.10
C ASP A 19 -22.07 -13.45 13.06
N ILE A 20 -21.35 -14.57 13.20
CA ILE A 20 -21.92 -15.93 13.22
C ILE A 20 -21.62 -16.58 14.56
N GLU A 21 -22.67 -16.97 15.28
CA GLU A 21 -22.54 -17.80 16.47
C GLU A 21 -21.78 -19.10 16.13
N PRO A 22 -20.71 -19.46 16.87
CA PRO A 22 -19.97 -20.69 16.60
C PRO A 22 -20.88 -21.91 16.79
N THR A 23 -21.37 -22.46 15.68
CA THR A 23 -22.19 -23.68 15.69
C THR A 23 -21.33 -24.94 15.79
N THR A 24 -21.94 -26.08 16.09
CA THR A 24 -21.25 -27.39 16.23
C THR A 24 -20.70 -27.92 14.91
N SER A 25 -21.26 -27.50 13.77
CA SER A 25 -20.88 -28.00 12.44
C SER A 25 -20.09 -26.94 11.68
N ILE A 26 -18.76 -27.09 11.68
CA ILE A 26 -17.85 -26.22 10.94
C ILE A 26 -18.25 -26.11 9.46
N LYS A 27 -18.71 -27.22 8.86
CA LYS A 27 -19.15 -27.28 7.46
C LYS A 27 -20.34 -26.37 7.17
N ASP A 28 -21.30 -26.29 8.10
CA ASP A 28 -22.47 -25.43 7.94
C ASP A 28 -22.10 -23.95 8.11
N SER A 29 -21.18 -23.64 9.04
CA SER A 29 -20.62 -22.28 9.16
C SER A 29 -19.96 -21.81 7.86
N PHE A 30 -19.16 -22.66 7.19
CA PHE A 30 -18.56 -22.33 5.89
C PHE A 30 -19.59 -22.11 4.77
N LYS A 31 -20.71 -22.82 4.80
CA LYS A 31 -21.81 -22.58 3.86
C LYS A 31 -22.42 -21.21 4.08
N ILE A 32 -22.62 -20.80 5.35
CA ILE A 32 -23.15 -19.47 5.68
C ILE A 32 -22.13 -18.38 5.34
N PHE A 33 -20.83 -18.59 5.62
CA PHE A 33 -19.77 -17.67 5.21
C PHE A 33 -19.78 -17.42 3.71
N ASN A 34 -19.87 -18.48 2.90
CA ASN A 34 -19.96 -18.34 1.44
C ASN A 34 -21.21 -17.58 1.00
N GLN A 35 -22.36 -17.79 1.65
CA GLN A 35 -23.59 -17.03 1.36
C GLN A 35 -23.45 -15.55 1.70
N LYS A 36 -22.90 -15.21 2.88
CA LYS A 36 -22.62 -13.82 3.28
C LYS A 36 -21.62 -13.15 2.35
N LEU A 37 -20.56 -13.85 1.95
CA LEU A 37 -19.57 -13.37 0.98
C LEU A 37 -20.22 -13.03 -0.37
N ILE A 38 -21.08 -13.90 -0.90
CA ILE A 38 -21.82 -13.64 -2.14
C ILE A 38 -22.73 -12.43 -1.99
N GLN A 39 -23.38 -12.27 -0.83
CA GLN A 39 -24.24 -11.12 -0.56
C GLN A 39 -23.43 -9.82 -0.48
N TYR A 40 -22.31 -9.80 0.25
CA TYR A 40 -21.41 -8.66 0.32
C TYR A 40 -20.79 -8.27 -1.02
N GLN A 41 -20.55 -9.25 -1.91
CA GLN A 41 -20.15 -8.99 -3.29
C GLN A 41 -21.26 -8.32 -4.10
N LYS A 42 -22.52 -8.77 -3.96
CA LYS A 42 -23.68 -8.12 -4.61
C LYS A 42 -23.90 -6.71 -4.11
N ASP A 43 -23.71 -6.48 -2.82
CA ASP A 43 -23.86 -5.16 -2.18
C ASP A 43 -22.67 -4.23 -2.45
N ASN A 44 -21.68 -4.67 -3.26
CA ASN A 44 -20.43 -3.95 -3.55
C ASN A 44 -19.58 -3.60 -2.31
N VAL A 45 -19.85 -4.24 -1.18
CA VAL A 45 -19.08 -4.13 0.07
C VAL A 45 -17.73 -4.82 -0.10
N ILE A 46 -17.72 -6.02 -0.67
CA ILE A 46 -16.50 -6.75 -1.03
C ILE A 46 -16.38 -6.72 -2.55
N LYS A 47 -15.22 -6.26 -3.05
CA LYS A 47 -14.95 -6.23 -4.49
C LYS A 47 -14.68 -7.63 -5.00
N LYS A 48 -14.97 -7.86 -6.29
CA LYS A 48 -14.75 -9.17 -6.89
C LYS A 48 -13.26 -9.52 -6.89
N PRO A 49 -12.89 -10.78 -6.63
CA PRO A 49 -11.52 -11.22 -6.75
C PRO A 49 -11.06 -11.08 -8.21
N LEU A 50 -9.81 -10.69 -8.40
CA LEU A 50 -9.21 -10.56 -9.73
C LEU A 50 -8.89 -11.94 -10.34
N VAL A 51 -8.55 -12.91 -9.49
CA VAL A 51 -8.26 -14.28 -9.88
C VAL A 51 -9.39 -15.19 -9.41
N THR A 52 -10.20 -15.68 -10.36
CA THR A 52 -11.34 -16.56 -10.09
C THR A 52 -11.04 -18.04 -10.32
N GLU A 53 -9.99 -18.32 -11.09
CA GLU A 53 -9.61 -19.66 -11.51
C GLU A 53 -8.30 -20.09 -10.85
N GLN A 54 -8.12 -21.39 -10.68
CA GLN A 54 -6.86 -21.93 -10.21
C GLN A 54 -5.79 -21.76 -11.29
N LEU A 55 -4.67 -21.14 -10.93
CA LEU A 55 -3.54 -20.99 -11.84
C LEU A 55 -2.92 -22.34 -12.18
N SER A 56 -2.61 -22.54 -13.46
CA SER A 56 -1.72 -23.62 -13.88
C SER A 56 -0.31 -23.41 -13.34
N LYS A 57 0.49 -24.48 -13.30
CA LYS A 57 1.88 -24.39 -12.80
C LYS A 57 2.73 -23.39 -13.59
N ASN A 58 2.46 -23.26 -14.89
CA ASN A 58 3.17 -22.31 -15.75
C ASN A 58 2.79 -20.85 -15.45
N GLU A 59 1.51 -20.58 -15.20
CA GLU A 59 1.02 -19.25 -14.82
C GLU A 59 1.53 -18.86 -13.43
N GLU A 60 1.50 -19.79 -12.47
CA GLU A 60 2.04 -19.57 -11.13
C GLU A 60 3.54 -19.23 -11.18
N ASN A 61 4.34 -19.99 -11.95
CA ASN A 61 5.76 -19.70 -12.13
C ASN A 61 6.00 -18.34 -12.81
N THR A 62 5.17 -18.00 -13.80
CA THR A 62 5.23 -16.70 -14.47
C THR A 62 4.92 -15.56 -13.50
N LEU A 63 3.88 -15.73 -12.68
CA LEU A 63 3.49 -14.76 -11.65
C LEU A 63 4.60 -14.55 -10.62
N ILE A 64 5.24 -15.63 -10.15
CA ILE A 64 6.41 -15.56 -9.24
C ILE A 64 7.54 -14.76 -9.88
N ASN A 65 7.84 -15.00 -11.16
CA ASN A 65 8.90 -14.29 -11.88
C ASN A 65 8.59 -12.80 -12.04
N ILE A 66 7.36 -12.44 -12.42
CA ILE A 66 6.92 -11.04 -12.51
C ILE A 66 7.03 -10.36 -11.16
N ASN A 67 6.53 -10.99 -10.09
CA ASN A 67 6.61 -10.46 -8.74
C ASN A 67 8.06 -10.21 -8.30
N ASN A 68 8.98 -11.13 -8.61
CA ASN A 68 10.41 -10.97 -8.32
C ASN A 68 11.02 -9.75 -9.03
N VAL A 69 10.72 -9.60 -10.32
CA VAL A 69 11.24 -8.48 -11.13
C VAL A 69 10.67 -7.16 -10.63
N MET A 70 9.36 -7.09 -10.39
CA MET A 70 8.70 -5.89 -9.89
C MET A 70 9.20 -5.49 -8.51
N PHE A 71 9.33 -6.46 -7.59
CA PHE A 71 9.89 -6.21 -6.26
C PHE A 71 11.30 -5.60 -6.34
N ASN A 72 12.18 -6.15 -7.19
CA ASN A 72 13.53 -5.62 -7.36
C ASN A 72 13.52 -4.19 -7.93
N ASP A 73 12.68 -3.90 -8.93
CA ASP A 73 12.53 -2.54 -9.48
C ASP A 73 12.04 -1.55 -8.41
N TYR A 74 10.97 -1.90 -7.70
CA TYR A 74 10.44 -1.04 -6.64
C TYR A 74 11.44 -0.84 -5.50
N LYS A 75 12.19 -1.88 -5.13
CA LYS A 75 13.23 -1.79 -4.10
C LYS A 75 14.37 -0.86 -4.54
N GLN A 76 14.77 -0.94 -5.80
CA GLN A 76 15.78 -0.05 -6.37
C GLN A 76 15.28 1.41 -6.40
N ARG A 77 14.01 1.64 -6.77
CA ARG A 77 13.40 2.98 -6.73
C ARG A 77 13.34 3.54 -5.31
N GLU A 78 12.99 2.72 -4.32
CA GLU A 78 13.01 3.11 -2.90
C GLU A 78 14.41 3.59 -2.50
N ASN A 79 15.45 2.84 -2.84
CA ASN A 79 16.85 3.22 -2.56
C ASN A 79 17.24 4.51 -3.27
N LEU A 80 16.83 4.70 -4.52
CA LEU A 80 17.07 5.94 -5.26
C LEU A 80 16.38 7.15 -4.60
N PHE A 81 15.16 6.99 -4.10
CA PHE A 81 14.45 8.05 -3.38
C PHE A 81 15.15 8.40 -2.07
N LYS A 82 15.63 7.40 -1.32
CA LYS A 82 16.44 7.62 -0.10
C LYS A 82 17.71 8.41 -0.41
N LEU A 83 18.47 7.96 -1.41
CA LEU A 83 19.69 8.64 -1.85
C LEU A 83 19.44 10.08 -2.30
N ARG A 84 18.37 10.31 -3.08
CA ARG A 84 17.98 11.66 -3.51
C ARG A 84 17.59 12.55 -2.33
N SER A 85 16.92 11.99 -1.32
CA SER A 85 16.56 12.71 -0.10
C SER A 85 17.82 13.09 0.69
N GLU A 86 18.75 12.16 0.86
CA GLU A 86 20.05 12.41 1.51
C GLU A 86 20.85 13.50 0.79
N ALA A 87 20.99 13.40 -0.54
CA ALA A 87 21.66 14.43 -1.34
C ALA A 87 20.99 15.82 -1.19
N THR A 88 19.67 15.84 -1.03
CA THR A 88 18.93 17.09 -0.79
C THR A 88 19.28 17.68 0.59
N LEU A 89 19.38 16.86 1.63
CA LEU A 89 19.80 17.30 2.97
C LEU A 89 21.24 17.81 2.98
N ASP A 90 22.14 17.10 2.30
CA ASP A 90 23.53 17.50 2.20
C ASP A 90 23.65 18.87 1.51
N SER A 91 22.86 19.14 0.47
CA SER A 91 22.83 20.46 -0.16
C SER A 91 22.41 21.58 0.82
N PHE A 92 21.49 21.31 1.75
CA PHE A 92 21.10 22.26 2.80
C PHE A 92 22.21 22.45 3.84
N ARG A 93 22.92 21.38 4.22
CA ARG A 93 24.08 21.43 5.11
C ARG A 93 25.22 22.27 4.49
N TYR A 94 25.58 21.98 3.24
CA TYR A 94 26.67 22.68 2.53
C TYR A 94 26.37 24.16 2.27
N SER A 95 25.12 24.49 1.92
CA SER A 95 24.72 25.88 1.68
C SER A 95 24.63 26.72 2.97
N LYS A 96 24.84 26.10 4.16
CA LYS A 96 24.61 26.73 5.47
C LYS A 96 23.27 27.46 5.50
N ALA A 97 22.23 26.83 4.96
CA ALA A 97 20.91 27.45 4.83
C ALA A 97 20.45 27.93 6.22
N LYS A 98 20.26 29.26 6.37
CA LYS A 98 20.02 29.91 7.67
C LYS A 98 18.85 29.32 8.49
N HIS A 99 17.94 28.62 7.84
CA HIS A 99 16.73 28.05 8.44
C HIS A 99 16.74 26.53 8.51
N PHE A 100 17.81 25.85 8.05
CA PHE A 100 17.91 24.41 8.19
C PHE A 100 18.31 24.07 9.63
N LYS A 101 17.38 23.45 10.35
CA LYS A 101 17.58 23.01 11.72
C LYS A 101 17.80 21.50 11.75
N GLU A 102 19.05 21.10 11.62
CA GLU A 102 19.45 19.70 11.54
C GLU A 102 18.95 18.85 12.72
N ALA A 103 18.96 19.41 13.94
CA ALA A 103 18.44 18.73 15.12
C ALA A 103 16.93 18.42 15.02
N GLU A 104 16.12 19.37 14.51
CA GLU A 104 14.68 19.16 14.32
C GLU A 104 14.43 18.07 13.26
N TYR A 105 15.19 18.10 12.16
CA TYR A 105 15.10 17.09 11.11
C TYR A 105 15.46 15.69 11.63
N ASN A 106 16.57 15.55 12.36
CA ASN A 106 17.00 14.27 12.91
C ASN A 106 16.00 13.72 13.94
N ASN A 107 15.38 14.60 14.75
CA ASN A 107 14.33 14.18 15.68
C ASN A 107 13.08 13.68 14.96
N MET A 108 12.68 14.36 13.87
CA MET A 108 11.57 13.92 13.02
C MET A 108 11.88 12.56 12.39
N LEU A 109 13.08 12.38 11.82
CA LEU A 109 13.48 11.12 11.19
C LEU A 109 13.43 9.96 12.20
N LYS A 110 14.01 10.13 13.39
CA LYS A 110 13.95 9.12 14.46
C LYS A 110 12.52 8.79 14.89
N ALA A 111 11.65 9.81 14.95
CA ALA A 111 10.25 9.60 15.27
C ALA A 111 9.52 8.78 14.20
N GLU A 112 9.82 8.99 12.91
CA GLU A 112 9.27 8.18 11.83
C GLU A 112 9.85 6.76 11.81
N GLU A 113 11.17 6.60 12.05
CA GLU A 113 11.80 5.28 12.16
C GLU A 113 11.20 4.44 13.30
N SER A 114 10.87 5.08 14.43
CA SER A 114 10.24 4.41 15.58
C SER A 114 8.83 3.88 15.31
N LYS A 115 8.14 4.40 14.29
CA LYS A 115 6.82 3.89 13.86
C LYS A 115 6.93 2.64 12.99
N GLY A 116 8.15 2.20 12.66
CA GLY A 116 8.41 1.23 11.62
C GLY A 116 8.56 1.95 10.28
N SER A 117 9.75 1.87 9.68
CA SER A 117 9.95 2.41 8.34
C SER A 117 9.07 1.63 7.35
N LEU A 118 8.09 2.29 6.73
CA LEU A 118 7.39 1.72 5.60
C LEU A 118 8.41 1.47 4.49
N SER A 119 8.71 0.20 4.25
CA SER A 119 9.59 -0.24 3.18
C SER A 119 8.78 -1.04 2.17
N ILE A 120 9.29 -1.13 0.94
CA ILE A 120 8.65 -1.99 -0.04
C ILE A 120 8.80 -3.45 0.41
N GLU A 121 7.66 -4.10 0.64
CA GLU A 121 7.59 -5.51 1.00
C GLU A 121 7.36 -6.39 -0.22
N LYS A 122 7.91 -7.60 -0.17
CA LYS A 122 7.71 -8.58 -1.22
C LYS A 122 6.40 -9.30 -0.99
N LEU A 123 5.47 -9.19 -1.94
CA LEU A 123 4.19 -9.89 -1.86
C LEU A 123 4.40 -11.41 -1.96
N THR A 124 3.71 -12.17 -1.13
CA THR A 124 3.60 -13.62 -1.29
C THR A 124 2.47 -13.97 -2.26
N ILE A 125 2.49 -15.17 -2.81
CA ILE A 125 1.46 -15.61 -3.77
C ILE A 125 0.04 -15.51 -3.19
N PRO A 126 -0.24 -15.92 -1.94
CA PRO A 126 -1.56 -15.71 -1.34
C PRO A 126 -2.04 -14.25 -1.37
N HIS A 127 -1.16 -13.28 -1.09
CA HIS A 127 -1.52 -11.85 -1.15
C HIS A 127 -1.89 -11.40 -2.57
N ILE A 128 -1.17 -11.92 -3.58
CA ILE A 128 -1.46 -11.61 -4.97
C ILE A 128 -2.77 -12.25 -5.40
N LEU A 129 -3.02 -13.51 -5.03
CA LEU A 129 -4.25 -14.21 -5.38
C LEU A 129 -5.49 -13.66 -4.67
N SER A 130 -5.34 -13.08 -3.47
CA SER A 130 -6.43 -12.42 -2.75
C SER A 130 -6.76 -11.01 -3.26
N THR A 131 -6.07 -10.54 -4.31
CA THR A 131 -6.26 -9.19 -4.86
C THR A 131 -7.63 -9.06 -5.53
N SER A 132 -8.30 -7.92 -5.35
CA SER A 132 -9.60 -7.60 -5.93
C SER A 132 -9.54 -6.59 -7.07
N GLU A 133 -10.64 -6.43 -7.80
CA GLU A 133 -10.77 -5.53 -8.97
C GLU A 133 -10.43 -4.06 -8.68
N ASP A 134 -10.60 -3.61 -7.43
CA ASP A 134 -10.21 -2.26 -7.00
C ASP A 134 -8.71 -2.00 -7.11
N SER A 135 -7.88 -3.03 -6.99
CA SER A 135 -6.43 -2.91 -7.12
C SER A 135 -5.98 -2.59 -8.55
N LEU A 136 -6.88 -2.72 -9.54
CA LEU A 136 -6.64 -2.25 -10.90
C LEU A 136 -7.00 -0.77 -11.11
N GLN A 137 -7.62 -0.12 -10.13
CA GLN A 137 -8.00 1.29 -10.25
C GLN A 137 -6.76 2.18 -10.09
N VAL A 138 -6.36 2.80 -11.21
CA VAL A 138 -5.27 3.77 -11.21
C VAL A 138 -5.86 5.17 -11.44
N GLU A 139 -5.81 6.00 -10.39
CA GLU A 139 -6.24 7.40 -10.50
C GLU A 139 -5.13 8.29 -11.04
N LYS A 140 -5.40 8.97 -12.17
CA LYS A 140 -4.47 9.95 -12.73
C LYS A 140 -4.58 11.29 -12.00
N ILE A 141 -3.68 11.54 -11.07
CA ILE A 141 -3.60 12.82 -10.32
C ILE A 141 -2.81 13.93 -11.04
N SER A 142 -2.09 13.63 -12.13
CA SER A 142 -1.16 14.57 -12.79
C SER A 142 -1.78 15.46 -13.87
N ASN A 143 -3.05 15.27 -14.23
CA ASN A 143 -3.68 16.06 -15.30
C ASN A 143 -4.20 17.40 -14.78
N GLY A 144 -3.81 18.53 -15.38
CA GLY A 144 -4.25 19.87 -14.94
C GLY A 144 -5.77 20.08 -14.91
N LYS A 145 -6.54 19.38 -15.76
CA LYS A 145 -8.02 19.44 -15.73
C LYS A 145 -8.64 18.63 -14.58
N ILE A 146 -8.08 17.46 -14.26
CA ILE A 146 -8.53 16.61 -13.14
C ILE A 146 -8.06 17.22 -11.82
N SER A 147 -6.83 17.71 -11.79
CA SER A 147 -6.19 18.37 -10.65
C SER A 147 -7.04 19.51 -10.10
N LYS A 148 -7.68 20.35 -10.93
CA LYS A 148 -8.55 21.43 -10.45
C LYS A 148 -9.73 20.93 -9.60
N ASN A 149 -10.26 19.74 -9.89
CA ASN A 149 -11.47 19.21 -9.26
C ASN A 149 -11.18 18.21 -8.13
N THR A 150 -9.97 17.65 -8.04
CA THR A 150 -9.58 16.72 -6.97
C THR A 150 -8.99 17.50 -5.79
N ASP A 151 -9.61 17.38 -4.61
CA ASP A 151 -9.08 17.93 -3.34
C ASP A 151 -8.43 16.80 -2.52
N THR A 152 -7.26 16.36 -2.96
CA THR A 152 -6.45 15.38 -2.22
C THR A 152 -5.37 16.08 -1.41
N SER A 153 -5.08 15.58 -0.20
CA SER A 153 -4.05 16.13 0.69
C SER A 153 -2.67 16.18 0.02
N THR A 154 -2.34 15.21 -0.82
CA THR A 154 -1.11 15.15 -1.61
C THR A 154 -1.01 16.28 -2.64
N LYS A 155 -2.12 16.68 -3.28
CA LYS A 155 -2.15 17.82 -4.21
C LYS A 155 -1.74 19.11 -3.51
N LYS A 156 -2.21 19.35 -2.28
CA LYS A 156 -1.87 20.57 -1.51
C LYS A 156 -0.35 20.71 -1.30
N TYR A 157 0.37 19.60 -1.18
CA TYR A 157 1.82 19.58 -1.04
C TYR A 157 2.56 19.70 -2.38
N VAL A 158 2.10 19.00 -3.43
CA VAL A 158 2.81 18.91 -4.72
C VAL A 158 2.50 20.10 -5.64
N MET A 159 1.28 20.63 -5.61
CA MET A 159 0.76 21.62 -6.55
C MET A 159 0.14 22.82 -5.83
N ILE A 160 0.92 23.54 -5.03
CA ILE A 160 0.53 24.90 -4.60
C ILE A 160 0.35 25.74 -5.87
N GLU A 161 -0.76 26.47 -6.01
CA GLU A 161 -1.13 27.28 -7.20
C GLU A 161 -0.05 28.27 -7.64
N LYS A 162 0.85 28.64 -6.73
CA LYS A 162 2.07 29.39 -7.00
C LYS A 162 3.19 28.79 -6.17
N PRO A 163 3.99 27.84 -6.70
CA PRO A 163 5.25 27.52 -6.05
C PRO A 163 6.03 28.83 -5.93
N LYS A 164 6.48 29.20 -4.72
CA LYS A 164 7.43 30.31 -4.58
C LYS A 164 8.59 30.01 -5.53
N ASP A 165 8.93 30.97 -6.38
CA ASP A 165 10.02 30.82 -7.36
C ASP A 165 11.27 30.28 -6.65
N ARG A 166 11.63 29.02 -6.95
CA ARG A 166 12.81 28.35 -6.40
C ARG A 166 14.01 28.47 -7.34
N GLY A 167 13.82 29.07 -8.52
CA GLY A 167 14.81 29.12 -9.58
C GLY A 167 15.70 30.35 -9.56
N GLY A 168 15.48 31.31 -8.65
CA GLY A 168 16.28 32.53 -8.60
C GLY A 168 16.44 33.19 -9.96
N ARG A 169 15.42 33.09 -10.83
CA ARG A 169 15.46 33.75 -12.14
C ARG A 169 15.62 35.22 -11.83
N MET A 170 16.76 35.80 -12.23
CA MET A 170 16.89 37.25 -12.19
C MET A 170 15.70 37.80 -12.96
N LYS A 171 14.92 38.66 -12.28
CA LYS A 171 13.95 39.48 -13.00
C LYS A 171 14.77 40.34 -13.94
N ILE A 172 14.77 39.97 -15.21
CA ILE A 172 15.11 40.90 -16.29
C ILE A 172 13.95 41.88 -16.38
#